data_AF-A0A359DEY3-F1
#
_entry.id   AF-A0A359DEY3-F1
#
_cell.length_a   1.000
_cell.length_b   1.000
_cell.length_c   1.000
_cell.angle_alpha   90.00
_cell.angle_beta   90.00
_cell.angle_gamma   90.00
#
_symmetry.space_group_name_H-M   'P 1'
#
loop_
_entity.id
_entity.type
_entity.pdbx_description
1 polymer ?
#
loop_
_entity_poly.entity_id
_entity_poly.type
_entity_poly.pdbx_seq_one_letter_code
_entity_poly.pdbx_strand_id
1 'polypeptide(L)'
;MSMTPREIVHELNRHIIGQDDAKRAVAIALRNRWRRMQLPAELRAEVTPKNILMIGPTGVGKTEIARRLAKLAGAPFLKVEATKFTEVGYVGRDVESIIRDLADAAIKLLREQEIVKVRHRAEDAAEERILDALLPPPRAGFNEDPAPSSDSNTRQLFRKRLREGQLDDKDIEIEVADSPAGIEIMTPPGMEEMTNQLQSLFSSMGKGKKKTRKLKVKEALKLVRDEEAARLVNEDELKARALEAVEQNGIVFIDEIDKVAKR
;
A
#
# COMPACT_ATOMS: atom_id res chain seq x y z
N MET A 1 18.49 -5.40 -0.43
CA MET A 1 18.83 -6.44 0.57
C MET A 1 20.16 -7.10 0.23
N SER A 2 21.08 -7.24 1.18
CA SER A 2 22.42 -7.84 0.99
C SER A 2 22.50 -9.33 1.36
N MET A 3 21.36 -9.98 1.61
CA MET A 3 21.32 -11.38 2.05
C MET A 3 22.03 -12.32 1.07
N THR A 4 22.78 -13.26 1.62
CA THR A 4 23.42 -14.35 0.91
C THR A 4 22.38 -15.42 0.53
N PRO A 5 22.65 -16.25 -0.49
CA PRO A 5 21.75 -17.35 -0.84
C PRO A 5 21.43 -18.29 0.34
N ARG A 6 22.40 -18.52 1.23
CA ARG A 6 22.20 -19.37 2.42
C ARG A 6 21.23 -18.74 3.43
N GLU A 7 21.34 -17.44 3.67
CA GLU A 7 20.41 -16.72 4.54
C GLU A 7 18.99 -16.68 3.96
N ILE A 8 18.86 -16.50 2.64
CA ILE A 8 17.55 -16.55 1.97
C ILE A 8 16.91 -17.94 2.14
N VAL A 9 17.66 -19.01 1.89
CA VAL A 9 17.16 -20.38 2.09
C VAL A 9 16.78 -20.62 3.56
N HIS A 10 17.60 -20.14 4.51
CA HIS A 10 17.30 -20.26 5.93
C HIS A 10 15.99 -19.57 6.31
N GLU A 11 15.75 -18.36 5.80
CA GLU A 11 14.49 -17.64 6.06
C GLU A 11 13.29 -18.34 5.39
N LEU A 12 13.46 -18.88 4.17
CA LEU A 12 12.42 -19.67 3.51
C LEU A 12 12.11 -20.97 4.28
N ASN A 13 13.08 -21.58 4.97
CA ASN A 13 12.87 -22.78 5.77
C ASN A 13 11.91 -22.57 6.95
N ARG A 14 11.72 -21.32 7.41
CA ARG A 14 10.78 -20.99 8.50
C ARG A 14 9.31 -21.09 8.07
N HIS A 15 9.05 -21.13 6.76
CA HIS A 15 7.70 -21.08 6.19
C HIS A 15 7.40 -22.23 5.24
N ILE A 16 8.41 -22.75 4.54
CA ILE A 16 8.27 -23.84 3.57
C ILE A 16 9.04 -25.05 4.09
N ILE A 17 8.40 -26.21 4.15
CA ILE A 17 9.02 -27.48 4.52
C ILE A 17 9.52 -28.21 3.26
N GLY A 18 10.75 -28.72 3.26
CA GLY A 18 11.36 -29.38 2.10
C GLY A 18 11.60 -28.46 0.89
N GLN A 19 11.57 -28.97 -0.33
CA GLN A 19 11.73 -28.19 -1.57
C GLN A 19 13.09 -27.44 -1.68
N ASP A 20 14.18 -28.05 -1.21
CA ASP A 20 15.49 -27.39 -1.10
C ASP A 20 16.04 -26.89 -2.43
N ASP A 21 15.82 -27.63 -3.52
CA ASP A 21 16.25 -27.23 -4.86
C ASP A 21 15.52 -25.96 -5.34
N ALA A 22 14.20 -25.90 -5.13
CA ALA A 22 13.40 -24.73 -5.47
C ALA A 22 13.82 -23.51 -4.64
N LYS A 23 14.05 -23.70 -3.33
CA LYS A 23 14.56 -22.63 -2.43
C LYS A 23 15.93 -22.13 -2.88
N ARG A 24 16.84 -23.03 -3.25
CA ARG A 24 18.17 -22.67 -3.75
C ARG A 24 18.08 -21.90 -5.07
N ALA A 25 17.24 -22.34 -6.00
CA ALA A 25 17.03 -21.67 -7.28
C ALA A 25 16.54 -20.23 -7.10
N VAL A 26 15.50 -20.02 -6.27
CA VAL A 26 14.98 -18.67 -6.01
C VAL A 26 15.97 -17.79 -5.24
N ALA A 27 16.75 -18.37 -4.31
CA ALA A 27 17.78 -17.65 -3.58
C ALA A 27 18.91 -17.16 -4.51
N ILE A 28 19.31 -17.97 -5.49
CA ILE A 28 20.29 -17.59 -6.51
C ILE A 28 19.72 -16.47 -7.40
N ALA A 29 18.49 -16.60 -7.88
CA ALA A 29 17.86 -15.56 -8.71
C ALA A 29 17.79 -14.21 -7.97
N LEU A 30 17.34 -14.21 -6.71
CA LEU A 30 17.29 -13.00 -5.89
C LEU A 30 18.69 -12.42 -5.62
N ARG A 31 19.70 -13.27 -5.36
CA ARG A 31 21.08 -12.81 -5.19
C ARG A 31 21.67 -12.22 -6.47
N ASN A 32 21.39 -12.83 -7.63
CA ASN A 32 21.85 -12.33 -8.92
C ASN A 32 21.25 -10.96 -9.23
N ARG A 33 20.01 -10.70 -8.80
CA ARG A 33 19.43 -9.36 -8.89
C ARG A 33 20.19 -8.33 -8.07
N TRP A 34 20.54 -8.65 -6.82
CA TRP A 34 21.37 -7.76 -6.01
C TRP A 34 22.73 -7.52 -6.65
N ARG A 35 23.37 -8.57 -7.18
CA ARG A 35 24.65 -8.48 -7.91
C ARG A 35 24.54 -7.58 -9.13
N ARG A 36 23.44 -7.70 -9.91
CA ARG A 36 23.16 -6.82 -11.06
C ARG A 36 23.17 -5.35 -10.63
N MET A 37 22.53 -5.01 -9.52
CA MET A 37 22.51 -3.62 -9.03
C MET A 37 23.89 -3.07 -8.64
N GLN A 38 24.88 -3.93 -8.38
CA GLN A 38 26.26 -3.52 -8.11
C GLN A 38 27.08 -3.26 -9.38
N LEU A 39 26.57 -3.64 -10.57
CA LEU A 39 27.26 -3.40 -11.82
C LEU A 39 27.17 -1.92 -12.24
N PRO A 40 28.07 -1.44 -13.12
CA PRO A 40 27.89 -0.17 -13.83
C PRO A 40 26.60 -0.15 -14.66
N ALA A 41 26.00 1.03 -14.88
CA ALA A 41 24.70 1.17 -15.54
C ALA A 41 24.65 0.52 -16.94
N GLU A 42 25.73 0.64 -17.71
CA GLU A 42 25.85 0.06 -19.05
C GLU A 42 25.73 -1.48 -19.01
N LEU A 43 26.48 -2.12 -18.10
CA LEU A 43 26.45 -3.59 -17.94
C LEU A 43 25.15 -4.09 -17.30
N ARG A 44 24.42 -3.26 -16.55
CA ARG A 44 23.13 -3.67 -15.96
C ARG A 44 22.08 -3.99 -17.02
N ALA A 45 22.06 -3.22 -18.11
CA ALA A 45 21.09 -3.39 -19.19
C ALA A 45 21.29 -4.71 -19.95
N GLU A 46 22.54 -5.17 -20.06
CA GLU A 46 22.88 -6.44 -20.71
C GLU A 46 22.55 -7.67 -19.86
N VAL A 47 22.48 -7.52 -18.53
CA VAL A 47 22.22 -8.63 -17.61
C VAL A 47 20.72 -8.81 -17.38
N THR A 48 20.14 -9.76 -18.12
CA THR A 48 18.74 -10.14 -17.98
C THR A 48 18.48 -10.99 -16.72
N PRO A 49 17.31 -10.84 -16.07
CA PRO A 49 16.90 -11.71 -14.99
C PRO A 49 16.87 -13.18 -15.40
N LYS A 50 17.27 -14.07 -14.49
CA LYS A 50 17.14 -15.52 -14.68
C LYS A 50 15.75 -15.96 -14.21
N ASN A 51 14.82 -16.05 -15.15
CA ASN A 51 13.46 -16.55 -14.89
C ASN A 51 13.51 -18.02 -14.42
N ILE A 52 12.55 -18.42 -13.59
CA ILE A 52 12.49 -19.75 -12.99
C ILE A 52 11.21 -20.44 -13.45
N LEU A 53 11.35 -21.67 -13.94
CA LEU A 53 10.23 -22.58 -14.18
C LEU A 53 10.18 -23.61 -13.05
N MET A 54 9.11 -23.62 -12.26
CA MET A 54 8.91 -24.61 -11.21
C MET A 54 8.04 -25.76 -11.72
N ILE A 55 8.55 -26.98 -11.66
CA ILE A 55 7.84 -28.20 -12.09
C ILE A 55 7.52 -29.04 -10.86
N GLY A 56 6.27 -29.48 -10.74
CA GLY A 56 5.82 -30.34 -9.65
C GLY A 56 4.29 -30.38 -9.55
N PRO A 57 3.72 -31.27 -8.72
CA PRO A 57 2.28 -31.36 -8.54
C PRO A 57 1.70 -30.11 -7.84
N THR A 58 0.38 -29.97 -7.81
CA THR A 58 -0.29 -28.91 -7.05
C THR A 58 -0.08 -29.12 -5.54
N GLY A 59 -0.19 -28.05 -4.75
CA GLY A 59 -0.12 -28.14 -3.28
C GLY A 59 1.28 -28.30 -2.66
N VAL A 60 2.35 -28.51 -3.44
CA VAL A 60 3.73 -28.68 -2.90
C VAL A 60 4.43 -27.38 -2.45
N GLY A 61 3.73 -26.23 -2.51
CA GLY A 61 4.25 -24.95 -2.03
C GLY A 61 4.93 -24.05 -3.06
N LYS A 62 4.80 -24.31 -4.38
CA LYS A 62 5.39 -23.47 -5.45
C LYS A 62 5.02 -21.99 -5.30
N THR A 63 3.72 -21.69 -5.16
CA THR A 63 3.22 -20.32 -4.98
C THR A 63 3.67 -19.71 -3.65
N GLU A 64 3.79 -20.51 -2.60
CA GLU A 64 4.22 -20.03 -1.27
C GLU A 64 5.70 -19.65 -1.27
N ILE A 65 6.56 -20.41 -1.96
CA ILE A 65 7.97 -20.05 -2.17
C ILE A 65 8.06 -18.68 -2.85
N ALA A 66 7.33 -18.46 -3.94
CA ALA A 66 7.34 -17.20 -4.68
C ALA A 66 6.82 -16.02 -3.82
N ARG A 67 5.71 -16.22 -3.11
CA ARG A 67 5.12 -15.22 -2.20
C ARG A 67 6.09 -14.84 -1.09
N ARG A 68 6.73 -15.82 -0.44
CA ARG A 68 7.70 -15.57 0.65
C ARG A 68 8.96 -14.91 0.15
N LEU A 69 9.45 -15.29 -1.04
CA LEU A 69 10.58 -14.64 -1.68
C LEU A 69 10.30 -13.15 -1.92
N ALA A 70 9.12 -12.81 -2.45
CA ALA A 70 8.77 -11.42 -2.71
C ALA A 70 8.63 -10.61 -1.42
N LYS A 71 7.98 -11.16 -0.40
CA LYS A 71 7.89 -10.53 0.93
C LYS A 71 9.27 -10.31 1.54
N LEU A 72 10.16 -11.30 1.46
CA LEU A 72 11.53 -11.19 1.93
C LEU A 72 12.28 -10.07 1.20
N ALA A 73 12.17 -10.02 -0.13
CA ALA A 73 12.82 -9.01 -0.95
C ALA A 73 12.22 -7.60 -0.80
N GLY A 74 11.06 -7.45 -0.16
CA GLY A 74 10.28 -6.21 -0.19
C GLY A 74 9.84 -5.82 -1.61
N ALA A 75 9.58 -6.82 -2.45
CA ALA A 75 9.31 -6.69 -3.87
C ALA A 75 7.80 -6.66 -4.16
N PRO A 76 7.33 -5.87 -5.14
CA PRO A 76 5.98 -6.00 -5.70
C PRO A 76 5.76 -7.43 -6.22
N PHE A 77 4.60 -8.02 -5.90
CA PHE A 77 4.28 -9.40 -6.24
C PHE A 77 2.88 -9.52 -6.83
N LEU A 78 2.78 -10.25 -7.94
CA LEU A 78 1.50 -10.57 -8.58
C LEU A 78 1.43 -12.07 -8.90
N LYS A 79 0.32 -12.72 -8.54
CA LYS A 79 -0.05 -14.07 -8.99
C LYS A 79 -1.08 -13.95 -10.11
N VAL A 80 -0.81 -14.54 -11.26
CA VAL A 80 -1.76 -14.67 -12.37
C VAL A 80 -1.87 -16.12 -12.82
N GLU A 81 -3.01 -16.50 -13.37
CA GLU A 81 -3.23 -17.84 -13.96
C GLU A 81 -3.15 -17.70 -15.48
N ALA A 82 -2.36 -18.56 -16.14
CA ALA A 82 -2.12 -18.46 -17.57
C ALA A 82 -3.40 -18.64 -18.41
N THR A 83 -4.33 -19.47 -17.93
CA THR A 83 -5.60 -19.79 -18.61
C THR A 83 -6.52 -18.58 -18.77
N LYS A 84 -6.39 -17.55 -17.92
CA LYS A 84 -7.17 -16.30 -17.98
C LYS A 84 -6.97 -15.53 -19.29
N PHE A 85 -5.89 -15.80 -20.01
CA PHE A 85 -5.54 -15.12 -21.26
C PHE A 85 -5.86 -15.96 -22.51
N THR A 86 -6.40 -17.18 -22.33
CA THR A 86 -6.67 -18.12 -23.43
C THR A 86 -8.14 -18.49 -23.59
N GLU A 87 -9.02 -18.13 -22.65
CA GLU A 87 -10.44 -18.47 -22.73
C GLU A 87 -11.13 -17.69 -23.86
N VAL A 88 -11.81 -18.43 -24.74
CA VAL A 88 -12.60 -17.91 -25.87
C VAL A 88 -13.86 -17.26 -25.32
N GLY A 89 -13.81 -15.95 -25.07
CA GLY A 89 -14.93 -15.15 -24.59
C GLY A 89 -14.69 -13.66 -24.78
N TYR A 90 -15.70 -12.98 -25.31
CA TYR A 90 -15.73 -11.60 -25.80
C TYR A 90 -14.98 -10.60 -24.87
N VAL A 91 -13.90 -10.01 -25.40
CA VAL A 91 -12.97 -9.07 -24.70
C VAL A 91 -12.10 -9.76 -23.64
N GLY A 92 -11.15 -10.59 -24.10
CA GLY A 92 -10.15 -11.21 -23.24
C GLY A 92 -9.36 -10.17 -22.43
N ARG A 93 -8.97 -10.52 -21.20
CA ARG A 93 -8.02 -9.70 -20.43
C ARG A 93 -6.73 -9.59 -21.22
N ASP A 94 -6.28 -8.37 -21.43
CA ASP A 94 -5.04 -8.05 -22.11
C ASP A 94 -3.82 -8.46 -21.24
N VAL A 95 -2.77 -9.02 -21.86
CA VAL A 95 -1.55 -9.47 -21.17
C VAL A 95 -0.84 -8.30 -20.48
N GLU A 96 -0.98 -7.07 -21.00
CA GLU A 96 -0.41 -5.88 -20.34
C GLU A 96 -1.07 -5.60 -18.99
N SER A 97 -2.27 -6.14 -18.72
CA SER A 97 -2.90 -6.06 -17.38
C SER A 97 -2.04 -6.67 -16.28
N ILE A 98 -1.19 -7.66 -16.60
CA ILE A 98 -0.24 -8.25 -15.63
C ILE A 98 0.70 -7.18 -15.07
N ILE A 99 1.21 -6.29 -15.93
CA ILE A 99 2.15 -5.25 -15.51
C ILE A 99 1.42 -4.10 -14.84
N ARG A 100 0.21 -3.76 -15.29
CA ARG A 100 -0.66 -2.77 -14.62
C ARG A 100 -1.00 -3.19 -13.19
N ASP A 101 -1.47 -4.42 -13.00
CA ASP A 101 -1.81 -4.96 -11.68
C ASP A 101 -0.57 -5.05 -10.77
N LEU A 102 0.61 -5.35 -11.34
CA LEU A 102 1.87 -5.35 -10.60
C LEU A 102 2.27 -3.93 -10.14
N ALA A 103 2.02 -2.91 -10.97
CA ALA A 103 2.26 -1.52 -10.60
C ALA A 103 1.32 -1.04 -9.48
N ASP A 104 0.05 -1.42 -9.53
CA ASP A 104 -0.90 -1.14 -8.45
C ASP A 104 -0.49 -1.82 -7.14
N ALA A 105 -0.02 -3.08 -7.22
CA ALA A 105 0.54 -3.78 -6.07
C ALA A 105 1.79 -3.08 -5.50
N ALA A 106 2.64 -2.50 -6.36
CA ALA A 106 3.81 -1.72 -5.94
C ALA A 106 3.43 -0.42 -5.23
N ILE A 107 2.47 0.34 -5.77
CA ILE A 107 1.94 1.56 -5.16
C ILE A 107 1.40 1.24 -3.77
N LYS A 108 0.59 0.18 -3.65
CA LYS A 108 0.04 -0.25 -2.36
C LYS A 108 1.15 -0.59 -1.36
N LEU A 109 2.13 -1.41 -1.77
CA LEU A 109 3.25 -1.81 -0.93
C LEU A 109 4.05 -0.60 -0.42
N LEU A 110 4.38 0.33 -1.32
CA LEU A 110 5.15 1.52 -0.94
C LEU A 110 4.34 2.47 -0.08
N ARG A 111 3.04 2.62 -0.33
CA ARG A 111 2.16 3.45 0.52
C ARG A 111 2.09 2.91 1.94
N GLU A 112 1.94 1.60 2.11
CA GLU A 112 1.98 0.97 3.43
C GLU A 112 3.32 1.24 4.15
N GLN A 113 4.45 1.19 3.43
CA GLN A 113 5.76 1.50 3.99
C GLN A 113 5.92 2.98 4.37
N GLU A 114 5.47 3.91 3.53
CA GLU A 114 5.55 5.34 3.80
C GLU A 114 4.64 5.74 4.97
N ILE A 115 3.42 5.20 5.04
CA ILE A 115 2.51 5.40 6.19
C ILE A 115 3.18 4.98 7.50
N VAL A 116 3.88 3.85 7.52
CA VAL A 116 4.62 3.41 8.72
C VAL A 116 5.75 4.38 9.08
N LYS A 117 6.47 4.94 8.11
CA LYS A 117 7.54 5.92 8.35
C LYS A 117 7.01 7.24 8.91
N VAL A 118 5.88 7.73 8.40
CA VAL A 118 5.29 9.00 8.84
C VAL A 118 4.39 8.86 10.08
N ARG A 119 4.19 7.63 10.57
CA ARG A 119 3.24 7.32 11.65
C ARG A 119 3.39 8.22 12.88
N HIS A 120 4.60 8.40 13.39
CA HIS A 120 4.81 9.25 14.57
C HIS A 120 4.40 10.71 14.32
N ARG A 121 4.77 11.26 13.15
CA ARG A 121 4.39 12.62 12.76
C ARG A 121 2.89 12.76 12.55
N ALA A 122 2.26 11.73 12.00
CA ALA A 122 0.80 11.68 11.83
C ALA A 122 0.08 11.58 13.18
N GLU A 123 0.62 10.81 14.14
CA GLU A 123 0.10 10.73 15.50
C GLU A 123 0.19 12.08 16.22
N ASP A 124 1.35 12.77 16.17
CA ASP A 124 1.50 14.09 16.77
C ASP A 124 0.55 15.13 16.13
N ALA A 125 0.46 15.15 14.79
CA ALA A 125 -0.46 16.07 14.08
C ALA A 125 -1.93 15.79 14.39
N ALA A 126 -2.29 14.50 14.54
CA ALA A 126 -3.63 14.10 14.92
C ALA A 126 -3.97 14.51 16.36
N GLU A 127 -3.03 14.34 17.29
CA GLU A 127 -3.18 14.82 18.67
C GLU A 127 -3.43 16.33 18.70
N GLU A 128 -2.67 17.13 17.95
CA GLU A 128 -2.87 18.58 17.89
C GLU A 128 -4.27 18.95 17.38
N ARG A 129 -4.75 18.29 16.32
CA ARG A 129 -6.09 18.56 15.77
C ARG A 129 -7.21 18.16 16.74
N ILE A 130 -7.01 17.11 17.53
CA ILE A 130 -7.95 16.72 18.60
C ILE A 130 -7.91 17.73 19.76
N LEU A 131 -6.73 18.22 20.13
CA LEU A 131 -6.58 19.25 21.16
C LEU A 131 -7.24 20.57 20.74
N ASP A 132 -7.16 20.96 19.47
CA ASP A 132 -7.84 22.15 18.95
C ASP A 132 -9.38 22.04 19.04
N ALA A 133 -9.92 20.84 18.84
CA ALA A 133 -11.35 20.57 19.00
C ALA A 133 -11.79 20.57 20.48
N LEU A 134 -10.91 20.14 21.40
CA LEU A 134 -11.17 20.11 22.84
C LEU A 134 -10.97 21.46 23.54
N LEU A 135 -10.02 22.25 23.04
CA LEU A 135 -9.62 23.55 23.57
C LEU A 135 -9.71 24.58 22.43
N PRO A 136 -10.93 24.91 21.96
CA PRO A 136 -11.09 25.92 20.93
C PRO A 136 -10.44 27.23 21.41
N PRO A 137 -9.61 27.88 20.59
CA PRO A 137 -9.03 29.17 20.96
C PRO A 137 -10.17 30.16 21.25
N PRO A 138 -9.99 31.10 22.21
CA PRO A 138 -10.97 32.16 22.42
C PRO A 138 -11.21 32.85 21.08
N ARG A 139 -12.47 32.93 20.64
CA ARG A 139 -12.84 33.59 19.40
C ARG A 139 -12.26 35.00 19.43
N ALA A 140 -11.29 35.29 18.57
CA ALA A 140 -10.85 36.65 18.33
C ALA A 140 -12.09 37.44 17.90
N GLY A 141 -12.38 38.53 18.61
CA GLY A 141 -13.34 39.52 18.14
C GLY A 141 -12.89 40.05 16.78
N PHE A 142 -13.82 40.62 16.00
CA PHE A 142 -13.66 41.06 14.61
C PHE A 142 -12.47 42.01 14.28
N ASN A 143 -11.58 42.34 15.22
CA ASN A 143 -10.46 43.27 15.07
C ASN A 143 -9.16 42.88 15.83
N GLU A 144 -8.98 41.63 16.25
CA GLU A 144 -7.70 41.21 16.84
C GLU A 144 -7.02 40.14 15.98
N ASP A 145 -5.75 40.38 15.64
CA ASP A 145 -4.87 39.37 15.06
C ASP A 145 -4.93 38.10 15.92
N PRO A 146 -5.04 36.89 15.33
CA PRO A 146 -5.11 35.66 16.09
C PRO A 146 -3.84 35.56 16.94
N ALA A 147 -3.98 35.74 18.25
CA ALA A 147 -2.89 35.52 19.18
C ALA A 147 -2.37 34.09 18.94
N PRO A 148 -1.05 33.90 18.74
CA PRO A 148 -0.50 32.57 18.54
C PRO A 148 -0.94 31.71 19.72
N SER A 149 -1.51 30.54 19.43
CA SER A 149 -1.89 29.52 20.41
C SER A 149 -0.63 29.04 21.12
N SER A 150 -0.15 29.86 22.05
CA SER A 150 1.01 29.56 22.86
C SER A 150 0.73 28.29 23.63
N ASP A 151 1.78 27.48 23.74
CA ASP A 151 1.86 26.16 24.37
C ASP A 151 1.47 26.24 25.85
N SER A 152 0.18 26.46 26.11
CA SER A 152 -0.39 26.68 27.42
C SER A 152 -0.21 25.43 28.28
N ASN A 153 0.12 25.61 29.55
CA ASN A 153 0.20 24.52 30.54
C ASN A 153 -1.05 23.62 30.50
N THR A 154 -2.22 24.20 30.19
CA THR A 154 -3.48 23.47 29.96
C THR A 154 -3.41 22.52 28.77
N ARG A 155 -2.83 22.94 27.63
CA ARG A 155 -2.70 22.11 26.42
C ARG A 155 -1.78 20.92 26.68
N GLN A 156 -0.66 21.13 27.39
CA GLN A 156 0.25 20.05 27.78
C GLN A 156 -0.43 19.04 28.72
N LEU A 157 -1.23 19.50 29.68
CA LEU A 157 -2.01 18.61 30.56
C LEU A 157 -3.04 17.79 29.76
N PHE A 158 -3.76 18.40 28.83
CA PHE A 158 -4.73 17.69 27.99
C PHE A 158 -4.05 16.70 27.04
N ARG A 159 -2.89 17.04 26.48
CA ARG A 159 -2.08 16.11 25.66
C ARG A 159 -1.70 14.87 26.46
N LYS A 160 -1.26 15.05 27.71
CA LYS A 160 -0.98 13.92 28.62
C LYS A 160 -2.22 13.06 28.87
N ARG A 161 -3.37 13.69 29.18
CA ARG A 161 -4.64 12.96 29.40
C ARG A 161 -5.14 12.22 28.16
N LEU A 162 -4.93 12.78 26.96
CA LEU A 162 -5.26 12.15 25.69
C LEU A 162 -4.42 10.88 25.49
N ARG A 163 -3.10 10.97 25.70
CA ARG A 163 -2.18 9.82 25.61
C ARG A 163 -2.47 8.73 26.65
N GLU A 164 -2.94 9.13 27.83
CA GLU A 164 -3.37 8.22 28.90
C GLU A 164 -4.78 7.62 28.67
N GLY A 165 -5.46 7.97 27.58
CA GLY A 165 -6.80 7.45 27.23
C GLY A 165 -7.93 7.99 28.11
N GLN A 166 -7.68 9.01 28.94
CA GLN A 166 -8.68 9.56 29.88
C GLN A 166 -9.76 10.40 29.19
N LEU A 167 -9.59 10.69 27.90
CA LEU A 167 -10.50 11.53 27.11
C LEU A 167 -11.28 10.73 26.06
N ASP A 168 -11.03 9.42 25.93
CA ASP A 168 -11.57 8.56 24.87
C ASP A 168 -13.09 8.65 24.68
N ASP A 169 -13.83 8.75 25.79
CA ASP A 169 -15.30 8.77 25.80
C ASP A 169 -15.93 10.15 25.63
N LYS A 170 -15.12 11.22 25.59
CA LYS A 170 -15.66 12.56 25.38
C LYS A 170 -16.11 12.73 23.93
N ASP A 171 -17.25 13.39 23.75
CA ASP A 171 -17.70 13.83 22.45
C ASP A 171 -16.97 15.11 22.03
N ILE A 172 -16.51 15.13 20.78
CA ILE A 172 -15.94 16.30 20.13
C ILE A 172 -16.58 16.51 18.77
N GLU A 173 -16.63 17.76 18.34
CA GLU A 173 -16.97 18.11 16.96
C GLU A 173 -15.68 18.33 16.20
N ILE A 174 -15.47 17.52 15.16
CA ILE A 174 -14.26 17.61 14.34
C ILE A 174 -14.64 17.55 12.87
N GLU A 175 -13.99 18.40 12.08
CA GLU A 175 -14.03 18.29 10.63
C GLU A 175 -13.25 17.06 10.22
N VAL A 176 -13.86 16.15 9.49
CA VAL A 176 -13.21 14.99 8.86
C VAL A 176 -13.55 14.95 7.38
N ALA A 177 -12.72 14.30 6.58
CA ALA A 177 -12.97 14.10 5.17
C ALA A 177 -14.31 13.39 4.98
N ASP A 178 -15.20 13.99 4.20
CA ASP A 178 -16.46 13.35 3.83
C ASP A 178 -16.12 12.21 2.87
N SER A 179 -16.26 10.97 3.32
CA SER A 179 -16.31 9.84 2.40
C SER A 179 -17.72 9.80 1.85
N PRO A 180 -17.97 10.16 0.58
CA PRO A 180 -19.31 10.07 0.04
C PRO A 180 -19.74 8.61 0.16
N ALA A 181 -20.74 8.36 1.01
CA ALA A 181 -21.41 7.08 1.07
C ALA A 181 -21.82 6.73 -0.37
N GLY A 182 -21.35 5.58 -0.85
CA GLY A 182 -21.53 5.16 -2.24
C GLY A 182 -22.99 5.26 -2.63
N ILE A 183 -23.27 6.09 -3.63
CA ILE A 183 -24.55 6.00 -4.33
C ILE A 183 -24.46 4.68 -5.09
N GLU A 184 -25.09 3.64 -4.55
CA GLU A 184 -25.34 2.39 -5.28
C GLU A 184 -26.33 2.71 -6.39
N ILE A 185 -25.80 3.11 -7.54
CA ILE A 185 -26.57 3.23 -8.78
C ILE A 185 -26.83 1.79 -9.23
N MET A 186 -28.06 1.32 -9.06
CA MET A 186 -28.49 0.02 -9.57
C MET A 186 -28.45 0.07 -11.10
N THR A 187 -27.36 -0.40 -11.71
CA THR A 187 -27.18 -0.33 -13.17
C THR A 187 -27.48 -1.64 -13.90
N PRO A 188 -28.06 -1.58 -15.10
CA PRO A 188 -28.30 -2.76 -15.94
C PRO A 188 -27.00 -3.50 -16.30
N PRO A 189 -27.04 -4.83 -16.55
CA PRO A 189 -25.88 -5.61 -16.96
C PRO A 189 -25.24 -5.04 -18.24
N GLY A 190 -23.92 -4.85 -18.24
CA GLY A 190 -23.15 -4.33 -19.39
C GLY A 190 -22.70 -2.87 -19.28
N MET A 191 -23.05 -2.17 -18.19
CA MET A 191 -22.63 -0.77 -17.93
C MET A 191 -21.76 -0.60 -16.65
N GLU A 192 -21.34 -1.70 -16.03
CA GLU A 192 -20.61 -1.72 -14.75
C GLU A 192 -19.24 -1.01 -14.83
N GLU A 193 -18.56 -1.10 -15.96
CA GLU A 193 -17.23 -0.49 -16.11
C GLU A 193 -17.31 1.04 -16.23
N MET A 194 -18.33 1.54 -16.94
CA MET A 194 -18.60 2.97 -17.10
C MET A 194 -19.07 3.61 -15.79
N THR A 195 -19.85 2.90 -14.97
CA THR A 195 -20.34 3.41 -13.68
C THR A 195 -19.22 3.51 -12.66
N ASN A 196 -18.32 2.53 -12.62
CA ASN A 196 -17.12 2.58 -11.78
C ASN A 196 -16.20 3.75 -12.17
N GLN A 197 -16.05 4.00 -13.48
CA GLN A 197 -15.29 5.14 -13.97
C GLN A 197 -15.97 6.48 -13.63
N LEU A 198 -17.29 6.60 -13.79
CA LEU A 198 -18.06 7.79 -13.40
C LEU A 198 -18.02 8.03 -11.89
N GLN A 199 -18.14 7.00 -11.06
CA GLN A 199 -17.97 7.10 -9.60
C GLN A 199 -16.56 7.59 -9.22
N SER A 200 -15.52 7.11 -9.91
CA SER A 200 -14.15 7.58 -9.69
C SER A 200 -13.98 9.07 -10.05
N LEU A 201 -14.65 9.53 -11.11
CA LEU A 201 -14.65 10.94 -11.52
C LEU A 201 -15.46 11.82 -10.55
N PHE A 202 -16.66 11.39 -10.12
CA PHE A 202 -17.49 12.10 -9.15
C PHE A 202 -16.83 12.18 -7.77
N SER A 203 -16.21 11.09 -7.31
CA SER A 203 -15.43 11.11 -6.07
C SER A 203 -14.19 11.99 -6.20
N SER A 204 -13.53 12.06 -7.37
CA SER A 204 -12.41 12.98 -7.60
C SER A 204 -12.81 14.46 -7.63
N MET A 205 -14.03 14.79 -8.08
CA MET A 205 -14.58 16.14 -8.07
C MET A 205 -15.14 16.55 -6.69
N GLY A 206 -15.52 15.58 -5.86
CA GLY A 206 -15.91 15.75 -4.46
C GLY A 206 -14.76 15.66 -3.45
N LYS A 207 -13.54 15.33 -3.89
CA LYS A 207 -12.36 15.24 -3.02
C LYS A 207 -12.06 16.60 -2.41
N GLY A 208 -12.28 16.72 -1.10
CA GLY A 208 -11.91 17.90 -0.32
C GLY A 208 -13.04 18.53 0.48
N LYS A 209 -14.30 18.08 0.33
CA LYS A 209 -15.35 18.50 1.26
C LYS A 209 -15.10 17.86 2.63
N LYS A 210 -14.74 18.69 3.60
CA LYS A 210 -14.73 18.30 5.01
C LYS A 210 -16.14 18.49 5.57
N LYS A 211 -16.57 17.57 6.42
CA LYS A 211 -17.84 17.66 7.13
C LYS A 211 -17.58 17.62 8.63
N THR A 212 -18.17 18.54 9.38
CA THR A 212 -18.15 18.51 10.83
C THR A 212 -19.00 17.34 11.31
N ARG A 213 -18.39 16.44 12.07
CA ARG A 213 -19.06 15.30 12.69
C ARG A 213 -18.81 15.32 14.19
N LYS A 214 -19.86 15.02 14.95
CA LYS A 214 -19.74 14.76 16.38
C LYS A 214 -19.34 13.30 16.58
N LEU A 215 -18.17 13.06 17.17
CA LEU A 215 -17.57 11.74 17.37
C LEU A 215 -16.94 11.66 18.75
N LYS A 216 -16.79 10.45 19.28
CA LYS A 216 -15.95 10.21 20.44
C LYS A 216 -14.48 10.46 20.10
N VAL A 217 -13.71 11.02 21.03
CA VAL A 217 -12.26 11.28 20.87
C VAL A 217 -11.53 10.05 20.36
N LYS A 218 -11.83 8.85 20.88
CA LYS A 218 -11.19 7.61 20.43
C LYS A 218 -11.39 7.31 18.95
N GLU A 219 -12.60 7.52 18.44
CA GLU A 219 -12.94 7.28 17.03
C GLU A 219 -12.37 8.38 16.14
N ALA A 220 -12.49 9.63 16.59
CA ALA A 220 -11.94 10.80 15.91
C ALA A 220 -10.41 10.68 15.76
N LEU A 221 -9.69 10.28 16.81
CA LEU A 221 -8.23 10.13 16.79
C LEU A 221 -7.79 9.11 15.75
N LYS A 222 -8.51 7.99 15.61
CA LYS A 222 -8.21 6.99 14.57
C LYS A 222 -8.39 7.56 13.16
N LEU A 223 -9.53 8.21 12.91
CA LEU A 223 -9.83 8.78 11.59
C LEU A 223 -8.84 9.89 11.21
N VAL A 224 -8.61 10.82 12.14
CA VAL A 224 -7.71 11.94 11.92
C VAL A 224 -6.27 11.46 11.71
N ARG A 225 -5.80 10.48 12.48
CA ARG A 225 -4.46 9.91 12.28
C ARG A 225 -4.30 9.32 10.89
N ASP A 226 -5.31 8.59 10.41
CA ASP A 226 -5.26 8.00 9.08
C ASP A 226 -5.31 9.10 7.98
N GLU A 227 -6.06 10.19 8.19
CA GLU A 227 -6.05 11.38 7.32
C GLU A 227 -4.69 12.10 7.30
N GLU A 228 -4.10 12.40 8.46
CA GLU A 228 -2.81 13.09 8.55
C GLU A 228 -1.69 12.21 7.99
N ALA A 229 -1.75 10.88 8.19
CA ALA A 229 -0.82 9.95 7.57
C ALA A 229 -0.92 9.99 6.04
N ALA A 230 -2.12 9.97 5.48
CA ALA A 230 -2.34 10.06 4.04
C ALA A 230 -1.86 11.41 3.47
N ARG A 231 -2.05 12.51 4.22
CA ARG A 231 -1.60 13.86 3.83
C ARG A 231 -0.07 13.99 3.80
N LEU A 232 0.63 13.30 4.68
CA LEU A 232 2.09 13.33 4.77
C LEU A 232 2.78 12.52 3.66
N VAL A 233 2.04 11.67 2.95
CA VAL A 233 2.59 10.87 1.84
C VAL A 233 2.59 11.71 0.56
N ASN A 234 3.78 11.86 -0.05
CA ASN A 234 3.91 12.48 -1.36
C ASN A 234 3.55 11.47 -2.46
N GLU A 235 2.36 11.61 -3.03
CA GLU A 235 1.84 10.69 -4.06
C GLU A 235 2.65 10.72 -5.37
N ASP A 236 3.25 11.85 -5.75
CA ASP A 236 4.03 11.92 -7.00
C ASP A 236 5.39 11.25 -6.85
N GLU A 237 6.06 11.45 -5.71
CA GLU A 237 7.28 10.71 -5.38
C GLU A 237 6.99 9.20 -5.26
N LEU A 238 5.85 8.84 -4.66
CA LEU A 238 5.44 7.46 -4.50
C LEU A 238 5.24 6.76 -5.85
N LYS A 239 4.60 7.42 -6.83
CA LYS A 239 4.43 6.87 -8.19
C LYS A 239 5.77 6.64 -8.87
N ALA A 240 6.70 7.60 -8.81
CA ALA A 240 8.02 7.46 -9.40
C ALA A 240 8.79 6.29 -8.79
N ARG A 241 8.77 6.16 -7.46
CA ARG A 241 9.38 5.04 -6.74
C ARG A 241 8.69 3.71 -7.00
N ALA A 242 7.37 3.70 -7.20
CA ALA A 242 6.62 2.49 -7.54
C ALA A 242 7.02 1.97 -8.92
N LEU A 243 7.17 2.86 -9.91
CA LEU A 243 7.66 2.49 -11.23
C LEU A 243 9.06 1.85 -11.16
N GLU A 244 9.99 2.51 -10.46
CA GLU A 244 11.34 1.97 -10.25
C GLU A 244 11.29 0.61 -9.52
N ALA A 245 10.42 0.47 -8.52
CA ALA A 245 10.25 -0.79 -7.80
C ALA A 245 9.69 -1.91 -8.67
N VAL A 246 8.79 -1.63 -9.62
CA VAL A 246 8.29 -2.62 -10.58
C VAL A 246 9.41 -3.04 -11.54
N GLU A 247 10.09 -2.08 -12.17
CA GLU A 247 11.15 -2.34 -13.15
C GLU A 247 12.33 -3.08 -12.54
N GLN A 248 12.79 -2.59 -11.39
CA GLN A 248 13.99 -3.13 -10.76
C GLN A 248 13.66 -4.31 -9.88
N ASN A 249 12.52 -4.27 -9.16
CA ASN A 249 12.19 -5.18 -8.06
C ASN A 249 10.91 -6.05 -8.24
N GLY A 250 10.12 -5.87 -9.30
CA GLY A 250 8.90 -6.64 -9.53
C GLY A 250 9.11 -8.15 -9.66
N ILE A 251 8.13 -8.93 -9.20
CA ILE A 251 8.06 -10.39 -9.32
C ILE A 251 6.66 -10.79 -9.79
N VAL A 252 6.57 -11.47 -10.92
CA VAL A 252 5.33 -12.07 -11.44
C VAL A 252 5.41 -13.58 -11.30
N PHE A 253 4.37 -14.18 -10.74
CA PHE A 253 4.18 -15.62 -10.69
C PHE A 253 3.05 -16.01 -11.64
N ILE A 254 3.39 -16.72 -12.71
CA ILE A 254 2.44 -17.27 -13.69
C ILE A 254 2.16 -18.73 -13.30
N ASP A 255 0.95 -18.98 -12.82
CA ASP A 255 0.47 -20.30 -12.44
C ASP A 255 -0.11 -21.03 -13.66
N GLU A 256 -0.07 -22.37 -13.64
CA GLU A 256 -0.66 -23.24 -14.66
C GLU A 256 -0.20 -22.96 -16.10
N ILE A 257 1.05 -22.54 -16.30
CA ILE A 257 1.61 -22.27 -17.62
C ILE A 257 1.67 -23.51 -18.52
N ASP A 258 1.63 -24.72 -17.95
CA ASP A 258 1.55 -25.97 -18.69
C ASP A 258 0.22 -26.11 -19.46
N LYS A 259 -0.85 -25.43 -19.04
CA LYS A 259 -2.17 -25.51 -19.68
C LYS A 259 -2.26 -24.81 -21.02
N VAL A 260 -1.31 -23.92 -21.31
CA VAL A 260 -1.27 -23.15 -22.57
C VAL A 260 -0.22 -23.68 -23.56
N ALA A 261 0.45 -24.79 -23.23
CA ALA A 261 1.38 -25.47 -24.14
C ALA A 261 0.65 -26.42 -25.11
N LYS A 262 1.20 -26.57 -26.31
CA LYS A 262 0.75 -27.58 -27.28
C LYS A 262 1.06 -28.98 -26.73
N ARG A 263 0.10 -29.89 -26.82
CA ARG A 263 0.29 -31.31 -26.50
C ARG A 263 1.18 -32.02 -27.51
#